data_AF-A0A8H9FUQ8-F1
#
_entry.id   AF-A0A8H9FUQ8-F1
#
_cell.length_a   1.000
_cell.length_b   1.000
_cell.length_c   1.000
_cell.angle_alpha   90.00
_cell.angle_beta   90.00
_cell.angle_gamma   90.00
#
_symmetry.space_group_name_H-M   'P 1'
#
loop_
_entity.id
_entity.type
_entity.pdbx_description
1 polymer ?
#
loop_
_entity_poly.entity_id
_entity_poly.type
_entity_poly.pdbx_seq_one_letter_code
_entity_poly.pdbx_strand_id
1 'polypeptide(L)'
;MTFAAVVGLLVLAFVVWPPQPQRAPGSRHGQGDPAEGTPEQEAGGQEAPTIDEAADALVLCSLAMRSGLGPVEALEAVARRVPPSVAHDLRVVASAHRWGQDSRTAWSHVGGAWEGASFAWQVADRSGAAPAGVVLAAAERLRRQETSRVEAAVHRAGVLLVLPLGACFLPGFVGTTVVPVVLHLARSSLGT
;
A
#
# COMPACT_ATOMS: atom_id res chain seq x y z
N MET A 1 -18.16 9.59 48.82
CA MET A 1 -16.70 9.80 48.59
C MET A 1 -16.13 8.90 47.51
N THR A 2 -16.56 7.64 47.40
CA THR A 2 -16.13 6.69 46.33
C THR A 2 -16.44 7.16 44.91
N PHE A 3 -17.62 7.77 44.67
CA PHE A 3 -18.02 8.25 43.34
C PHE A 3 -17.12 9.35 42.77
N ALA A 4 -16.73 10.34 43.61
CA ALA A 4 -15.84 11.42 43.20
C ALA A 4 -14.41 10.91 42.91
N ALA A 5 -13.96 9.88 43.65
CA ALA A 5 -12.67 9.24 43.43
C ALA A 5 -12.64 8.45 42.12
N VAL A 6 -13.73 7.75 41.77
CA VAL A 6 -13.85 7.01 40.50
C VAL A 6 -13.89 7.97 39.30
N VAL A 7 -14.63 9.08 39.41
CA VAL A 7 -14.67 10.13 38.37
C VAL A 7 -13.30 10.77 38.19
N GLY A 8 -12.60 11.08 39.29
CA GLY A 8 -11.24 11.61 39.24
C GLY A 8 -10.25 10.66 38.56
N LEU A 9 -10.32 9.36 38.84
CA LEU A 9 -9.41 8.36 38.29
C LEU A 9 -9.64 8.11 36.79
N LEU A 10 -10.89 8.21 36.32
CA LEU A 10 -11.23 8.11 34.90
C LEU A 10 -10.78 9.34 34.10
N VAL A 11 -10.90 10.54 34.67
CA VAL A 11 -10.38 11.77 34.05
C VAL A 11 -8.85 11.70 33.92
N LEU A 12 -8.17 11.21 34.96
CA LEU A 12 -6.72 11.07 34.97
C LEU A 12 -6.24 10.02 33.96
N ALA A 13 -6.94 8.89 33.82
CA ALA A 13 -6.65 7.88 32.80
C ALA A 13 -6.83 8.40 31.36
N PHE A 14 -7.82 9.29 31.13
CA PHE A 14 -8.08 9.88 29.82
C PHE A 14 -7.03 10.95 29.43
N VAL A 15 -6.58 11.75 30.41
CA VAL A 15 -5.53 12.76 30.22
C VAL A 15 -4.14 12.12 30.06
N VAL A 16 -3.91 10.97 30.69
CA VAL A 16 -2.62 10.25 30.65
C VAL A 16 -2.48 9.37 29.40
N TRP A 17 -3.52 9.10 28.62
CA TRP A 17 -3.37 8.35 27.37
C TRP A 17 -2.72 9.25 26.30
N PRO A 18 -1.41 9.10 26.00
CA PRO A 18 -0.78 9.98 25.03
C PRO A 18 -1.34 9.60 23.66
N PRO A 19 -1.87 10.54 22.88
CA PRO A 19 -2.17 10.28 21.49
C PRO A 19 -0.82 10.06 20.81
N GLN A 20 -0.49 8.81 20.48
CA GLN A 20 0.68 8.52 19.65
C GLN A 20 0.45 9.20 18.30
N PRO A 21 1.24 10.22 17.92
CA PRO A 21 1.16 10.76 16.58
C PRO A 21 1.56 9.63 15.64
N GLN A 22 0.60 9.19 14.82
CA GLN A 22 0.89 8.29 13.71
C GLN A 22 1.86 9.04 12.82
N ARG A 23 3.14 8.65 12.89
CA ARG A 23 4.13 9.06 11.89
C ARG A 23 3.56 8.66 10.55
N ALA A 24 3.17 9.65 9.75
CA ALA A 24 2.97 9.49 8.33
C ALA A 24 4.18 8.72 7.78
N PRO A 25 4.01 7.80 6.81
CA PRO A 25 5.14 7.29 6.06
C PRO A 25 5.75 8.50 5.34
N GLY A 26 6.84 9.02 5.92
CA GLY A 26 7.60 10.09 5.33
C GLY A 26 8.13 9.62 3.99
N SER A 27 7.59 10.19 2.92
CA SER A 27 8.28 10.34 1.66
C SER A 27 9.68 10.88 1.97
N ARG A 28 10.70 10.02 1.85
CA ARG A 28 12.11 10.44 1.82
C ARG A 28 12.30 11.31 0.57
N HIS A 29 11.99 12.59 0.69
CA HIS A 29 12.66 13.61 -0.11
C HIS A 29 14.00 13.87 0.57
N GLY A 30 15.08 13.43 -0.07
CA GLY A 30 16.43 13.65 0.38
C GLY A 30 16.76 15.14 0.34
N GLN A 31 16.73 15.78 1.50
CA GLN A 31 17.32 17.09 1.71
C GLN A 31 18.81 16.85 2.03
N GLY A 32 19.66 16.86 1.00
CA GLY A 32 21.11 16.98 1.15
C GLY A 32 21.48 18.46 1.26
N ASP A 33 22.20 18.81 2.32
CA ASP A 33 22.80 20.12 2.56
C ASP A 33 23.94 20.38 1.53
N PRO A 34 24.18 21.61 1.06
CA PRO A 34 25.15 21.89 0.01
C PRO A 34 26.55 22.06 0.61
N ALA A 35 27.38 21.03 0.47
CA ALA A 35 28.82 21.13 0.75
C ALA A 35 29.63 20.70 -0.48
N GLU A 36 30.12 21.72 -1.18
CA GLU A 36 31.40 21.80 -1.88
C GLU A 36 31.91 20.59 -2.69
N GLY A 37 31.68 20.67 -4.01
CA GLY A 37 32.76 20.58 -5.00
C GLY A 37 33.24 19.19 -5.45
N THR A 38 32.61 18.63 -6.48
CA THR A 38 33.23 17.84 -7.57
C THR A 38 32.24 17.77 -8.75
N PRO A 39 32.63 17.99 -10.02
CA PRO A 39 31.72 17.86 -11.16
C PRO A 39 31.53 16.37 -11.50
N GLU A 40 30.76 15.65 -10.69
CA GLU A 40 30.30 14.29 -11.01
C GLU A 40 28.90 14.37 -11.61
N GLN A 41 28.87 14.23 -12.94
CA GLN A 41 27.77 13.79 -13.77
C GLN A 41 26.43 13.57 -13.05
N GLU A 42 25.48 14.46 -13.37
CA GLU A 42 24.04 14.23 -13.30
C GLU A 42 23.66 13.00 -14.15
N ALA A 43 23.95 11.81 -13.66
CA ALA A 43 23.20 10.63 -14.05
C ALA A 43 21.80 10.86 -13.50
N GLY A 44 20.92 11.45 -14.33
CA GLY A 44 19.53 11.67 -14.00
C GLY A 44 18.97 10.42 -13.35
N GLY A 45 18.65 10.51 -12.07
CA GLY A 45 18.13 9.40 -11.29
C GLY A 45 16.85 8.95 -11.96
N GLN A 46 16.92 7.87 -12.74
CA GLN A 46 15.78 7.36 -13.47
C GLN A 46 14.74 6.97 -12.42
N GLU A 47 13.64 7.72 -12.36
CA GLU A 47 12.58 7.49 -11.38
C GLU A 47 12.05 6.06 -11.54
N ALA A 48 11.95 5.33 -10.43
CA ALA A 48 11.53 3.94 -10.45
C ALA A 48 10.12 3.81 -11.06
N PRO A 49 9.84 2.79 -11.87
CA PRO A 49 8.55 2.65 -12.51
C PRO A 49 7.44 2.48 -11.47
N THR A 50 6.31 3.14 -11.71
CA THR A 50 5.12 3.02 -10.88
C THR A 50 4.41 1.67 -11.10
N ILE A 51 3.54 1.28 -10.17
CA ILE A 51 2.76 0.04 -10.27
C ILE A 51 1.84 0.06 -11.50
N ASP A 52 1.23 1.20 -11.82
CA ASP A 52 0.34 1.34 -12.97
C ASP A 52 1.10 1.24 -14.29
N GLU A 53 2.27 1.87 -14.39
CA GLU A 53 3.14 1.74 -15.58
C GLU A 53 3.60 0.31 -15.81
N ALA A 54 3.96 -0.42 -14.75
CA ALA A 54 4.30 -1.84 -14.82
C ALA A 54 3.08 -2.67 -15.27
N ALA A 55 1.88 -2.39 -14.74
CA ALA A 55 0.65 -3.07 -15.14
C ALA A 55 0.32 -2.83 -16.62
N ASP A 56 0.44 -1.60 -17.12
CA ASP A 56 0.24 -1.24 -18.53
C ASP A 56 1.19 -1.99 -19.45
N ALA A 57 2.47 -2.05 -19.06
CA ALA A 57 3.47 -2.81 -19.80
C ALA A 57 3.14 -4.31 -19.88
N LEU A 58 2.64 -4.91 -18.79
CA LEU A 58 2.21 -6.32 -18.79
C LEU A 58 0.99 -6.55 -19.69
N VAL A 59 0.04 -5.61 -19.74
CA VAL A 59 -1.08 -5.67 -20.70
C VAL A 59 -0.56 -5.66 -22.13
N LEU A 60 0.36 -4.76 -22.47
CA LEU A 60 0.99 -4.73 -23.80
C LEU A 60 1.76 -6.02 -24.11
N CYS A 61 2.46 -6.60 -23.14
CA CYS A 61 3.14 -7.90 -23.31
C CYS A 61 2.13 -9.01 -23.60
N SER A 62 0.98 -9.03 -22.90
CA SER A 62 -0.09 -9.99 -23.14
C SER A 62 -0.67 -9.86 -24.55
N LEU A 63 -0.88 -8.63 -25.03
CA LEU A 63 -1.36 -8.33 -26.38
C LEU A 63 -0.35 -8.76 -27.44
N ALA A 64 0.93 -8.47 -27.23
CA ALA A 64 2.02 -8.88 -28.11
C ALA A 64 2.09 -10.41 -28.21
N MET A 65 2.02 -11.12 -27.09
CA MET A 65 1.98 -12.59 -27.09
C MET A 65 0.74 -13.13 -27.79
N ARG A 66 -0.44 -12.54 -27.58
CA ARG A 66 -1.67 -12.92 -28.29
C ARG A 66 -1.61 -12.67 -29.80
N SER A 67 -0.77 -11.72 -30.24
CA SER A 67 -0.50 -11.49 -31.65
C SER A 67 0.50 -12.48 -32.27
N GLY A 68 1.04 -13.40 -31.47
CA GLY A 68 1.93 -14.47 -31.92
C GLY A 68 3.40 -14.27 -31.54
N LEU A 69 3.76 -13.23 -30.79
CA LEU A 69 5.13 -13.07 -30.30
C LEU A 69 5.42 -14.08 -29.18
N GLY A 70 6.67 -14.57 -29.16
CA GLY A 70 7.17 -15.31 -28.03
C GLY A 70 7.32 -14.41 -26.79
N PRO A 71 7.50 -15.00 -25.59
CA PRO A 71 7.46 -14.25 -24.35
C PRO A 71 8.61 -13.24 -24.22
N VAL A 72 9.82 -13.62 -24.61
CA VAL A 72 11.00 -12.73 -24.58
C VAL A 72 10.88 -11.65 -25.66
N GLU A 73 10.42 -12.02 -26.85
CA GLU A 73 10.17 -11.10 -27.96
C GLU A 73 9.11 -10.05 -27.59
N ALA A 74 8.09 -10.44 -26.84
CA ALA A 74 7.06 -9.54 -26.34
C ALA A 74 7.65 -8.51 -25.37
N LEU A 75 8.48 -8.93 -24.40
CA LEU A 75 9.16 -8.02 -23.47
C LEU A 75 10.01 -6.99 -24.23
N GLU A 76 10.79 -7.45 -25.22
CA GLU A 76 11.64 -6.57 -26.04
C GLU A 76 10.82 -5.62 -26.93
N ALA A 77 9.71 -6.10 -27.49
CA ALA A 77 8.83 -5.29 -28.31
C ALA A 77 8.17 -4.17 -27.50
N VAL A 78 7.69 -4.50 -26.29
CA VAL A 78 7.06 -3.53 -25.39
C VAL A 78 8.07 -2.54 -24.84
N ALA A 79 9.29 -2.98 -24.53
CA ALA A 79 10.38 -2.10 -24.07
C ALA A 79 10.77 -0.99 -25.09
N ARG A 80 10.33 -1.08 -26.35
CA ARG A 80 10.51 -0.02 -27.36
C ARG A 80 9.36 1.02 -27.38
N ARG A 81 8.29 0.80 -26.62
CA ARG A 81 7.03 1.57 -26.68
C ARG A 81 6.61 2.20 -25.34
N VAL A 82 7.35 1.94 -24.27
CA VAL A 82 7.03 2.36 -22.89
C VAL A 82 8.04 3.38 -22.35
N PRO A 83 7.73 4.07 -21.23
CA PRO A 83 8.64 5.03 -20.61
C PRO A 83 10.03 4.45 -20.28
N PRO A 84 11.09 5.28 -20.19
CA PRO A 84 12.48 4.81 -20.04
C PRO A 84 12.75 3.92 -18.83
N SER A 85 12.11 4.18 -17.69
CA SER A 85 12.23 3.39 -16.44
C SER A 85 11.71 1.97 -16.64
N VAL A 86 10.48 1.83 -17.13
CA VAL A 86 9.84 0.56 -17.49
C VAL A 86 10.63 -0.16 -18.58
N ALA A 87 11.08 0.57 -19.59
CA ALA A 87 11.82 0.02 -20.72
C ALA A 87 13.17 -0.58 -20.28
N HIS A 88 13.85 0.04 -19.31
CA HIS A 88 15.07 -0.50 -18.73
C HIS A 88 14.80 -1.85 -18.05
N ASP A 89 13.83 -1.88 -17.14
CA ASP A 89 13.47 -3.09 -16.39
C ASP A 89 13.08 -4.25 -17.31
N LEU A 90 12.25 -4.00 -18.33
CA LEU A 90 11.86 -5.04 -19.30
C LEU A 90 13.05 -5.58 -20.09
N ARG A 91 14.03 -4.74 -20.46
CA ARG A 91 15.25 -5.19 -21.15
C ARG A 91 16.15 -6.01 -20.24
N VAL A 92 16.26 -5.64 -18.97
CA VAL A 92 17.00 -6.41 -17.96
C VAL A 92 16.41 -7.81 -17.84
N VAL A 93 15.09 -7.91 -17.67
CA VAL A 93 14.38 -9.19 -17.56
C VAL A 93 14.48 -10.02 -18.84
N ALA A 94 14.28 -9.40 -20.02
CA ALA A 94 14.43 -10.08 -21.30
C ALA A 94 15.85 -10.64 -21.49
N SER A 95 16.87 -9.88 -21.11
CA SER A 95 18.27 -10.31 -21.19
C SER A 95 18.56 -11.48 -20.24
N ALA A 96 18.07 -11.42 -19.00
CA ALA A 96 18.21 -12.51 -18.04
C ALA A 96 17.56 -13.81 -18.55
N HIS A 97 16.37 -13.72 -19.13
CA HIS A 97 15.73 -14.87 -19.78
C HIS A 97 16.52 -15.40 -20.97
N ARG A 98 17.13 -14.54 -21.80
CA ARG A 98 18.02 -14.98 -22.89
C ARG A 98 19.26 -15.70 -22.39
N TRP A 99 19.75 -15.36 -21.20
CA TRP A 99 20.83 -16.08 -20.53
C TRP A 99 20.37 -17.37 -19.85
N GLY A 100 19.13 -17.78 -20.04
CA GLY A 100 18.59 -19.03 -19.50
C GLY A 100 18.28 -18.98 -18.01
N GLN A 101 18.22 -17.78 -17.41
CA GLN A 101 17.78 -17.68 -16.03
C GLN A 101 16.30 -18.04 -15.91
N ASP A 102 15.96 -18.72 -14.82
CA ASP A 102 14.58 -19.02 -14.48
C ASP A 102 13.80 -17.71 -14.21
N SER A 103 12.48 -17.79 -14.35
CA SER A 103 11.61 -16.63 -14.19
C SER A 103 11.81 -15.90 -12.86
N ARG A 104 11.97 -16.60 -11.73
CA ARG A 104 12.11 -15.93 -10.44
C ARG A 104 13.38 -15.08 -10.40
N THR A 105 14.49 -15.67 -10.85
CA THR A 105 15.80 -15.00 -10.87
C THR A 105 15.79 -13.84 -11.86
N ALA A 106 15.25 -14.03 -13.07
CA ALA A 106 15.15 -12.97 -14.07
C ALA A 106 14.42 -11.72 -13.55
N TRP A 107 13.26 -11.91 -12.92
CA TRP A 107 12.45 -10.82 -12.36
C TRP A 107 13.01 -10.23 -11.04
N SER A 108 13.96 -10.89 -10.36
CA SER A 108 14.58 -10.36 -9.13
C SER A 108 15.54 -9.19 -9.37
N HIS A 109 15.93 -8.95 -10.63
CA HIS A 109 16.83 -7.85 -11.01
C HIS A 109 16.12 -6.48 -11.11
N VAL A 110 14.80 -6.45 -10.99
CA VAL A 110 13.97 -5.24 -11.14
C VAL A 110 13.20 -4.91 -9.87
N GLY A 111 12.68 -3.69 -9.78
CA GLY A 111 12.03 -3.18 -8.57
C GLY A 111 10.72 -3.88 -8.19
N GLY A 112 10.23 -3.60 -6.97
CA GLY A 112 9.04 -4.24 -6.39
C GLY A 112 7.73 -4.03 -7.15
N ALA A 113 7.67 -3.05 -8.07
CA ALA A 113 6.52 -2.86 -8.97
C ALA A 113 6.22 -4.11 -9.82
N TRP A 114 7.19 -5.00 -10.02
CA TRP A 114 7.08 -6.19 -10.87
C TRP A 114 6.80 -7.49 -10.10
N GLU A 115 6.54 -7.46 -8.78
CA GLU A 115 6.36 -8.67 -7.97
C GLU A 115 5.23 -9.58 -8.50
N GLY A 116 4.12 -8.98 -8.91
CA GLY A 116 3.02 -9.73 -9.53
C GLY A 116 3.36 -10.32 -10.90
N ALA A 117 4.23 -9.65 -11.67
CA ALA A 117 4.73 -10.17 -12.95
C ALA A 117 5.60 -11.42 -12.74
N SER A 118 6.52 -11.36 -11.77
CA SER A 118 7.38 -12.50 -11.41
C SER A 118 6.57 -13.75 -11.09
N PHE A 119 5.49 -13.60 -10.30
CA PHE A 119 4.61 -14.71 -9.96
C PHE A 119 3.86 -15.25 -11.18
N ALA A 120 3.28 -14.38 -12.02
CA ALA A 120 2.56 -14.81 -13.20
C ALA A 120 3.45 -15.59 -14.18
N TRP A 121 4.66 -15.09 -14.43
CA TRP A 121 5.62 -15.76 -15.30
C TRP A 121 6.06 -17.12 -14.75
N GLN A 122 6.34 -17.22 -13.45
CA GLN A 122 6.65 -18.51 -12.82
C GLN A 122 5.52 -19.53 -12.95
N VAL A 123 4.26 -19.09 -12.81
CA VAL A 123 3.10 -19.97 -12.98
C VAL A 123 2.95 -20.41 -14.43
N ALA A 124 3.10 -19.50 -15.39
CA ALA A 124 3.07 -19.82 -16.81
C ALA A 124 4.15 -20.86 -17.18
N ASP A 125 5.39 -20.62 -16.75
CA ASP A 125 6.54 -21.49 -16.99
C ASP A 125 6.31 -22.91 -16.45
N ARG A 126 5.85 -23.03 -15.19
CA ARG A 126 5.55 -24.35 -14.59
C ARG A 126 4.36 -25.07 -15.22
N SER A 127 3.40 -24.32 -15.75
CA SER A 127 2.19 -24.89 -16.36
C SER A 127 2.38 -25.26 -17.84
N GLY A 128 3.49 -24.85 -18.46
CA GLY A 128 3.72 -25.00 -19.90
C GLY A 128 2.69 -24.26 -20.76
N ALA A 129 1.87 -23.39 -20.15
CA ALA A 129 0.82 -22.66 -20.83
C ALA A 129 1.36 -21.35 -21.43
N ALA A 130 0.72 -20.88 -22.51
CA ALA A 130 1.05 -19.58 -23.09
C ALA A 130 0.89 -18.48 -22.01
N PRO A 131 1.94 -17.69 -21.70
CA PRO A 131 1.94 -16.77 -20.55
C PRO A 131 0.90 -15.65 -20.64
N ALA A 132 0.34 -15.40 -21.82
CA ALA A 132 -0.52 -14.27 -22.10
C ALA A 132 -1.71 -14.13 -21.12
N GLY A 133 -2.43 -15.21 -20.83
CA GLY A 133 -3.59 -15.17 -19.93
C GLY A 133 -3.20 -14.90 -18.47
N VAL A 134 -2.11 -15.54 -18.01
CA VAL A 134 -1.63 -15.41 -16.63
C VAL A 134 -1.02 -14.03 -16.39
N VAL A 135 -0.30 -13.50 -17.39
CA VAL A 135 0.28 -12.14 -17.36
C VAL A 135 -0.81 -11.07 -17.34
N LEU A 136 -1.89 -11.24 -18.12
CA LEU A 136 -3.04 -10.34 -18.08
C LEU A 136 -3.71 -10.34 -16.70
N ALA A 137 -3.93 -11.53 -16.12
CA ALA A 137 -4.49 -11.66 -14.78
C ALA A 137 -3.61 -11.00 -13.70
N ALA A 138 -2.28 -11.03 -13.84
CA ALA A 138 -1.38 -10.30 -12.96
C ALA A 138 -1.48 -8.78 -13.13
N ALA A 139 -1.61 -8.28 -14.37
CA ALA A 139 -1.81 -6.85 -14.60
C ALA A 139 -3.10 -6.34 -13.94
N GLU A 140 -4.20 -7.10 -14.06
CA GLU A 140 -5.45 -6.78 -13.37
C GLU A 140 -5.29 -6.83 -11.83
N ARG A 141 -4.50 -7.78 -11.32
CA ARG A 141 -4.23 -7.90 -9.89
C ARG A 141 -3.46 -6.69 -9.35
N LEU A 142 -2.45 -6.21 -10.08
CA LEU A 142 -1.69 -5.01 -9.71
C LEU A 142 -2.62 -3.80 -9.57
N ARG A 143 -3.48 -3.55 -10.56
CA ARG A 143 -4.46 -2.45 -10.54
C ARG A 143 -5.44 -2.56 -9.37
N ARG A 144 -5.95 -3.76 -9.09
CA ARG A 144 -6.85 -4.00 -7.95
C ARG A 144 -6.15 -3.75 -6.61
N GLN A 145 -4.89 -4.16 -6.49
CA GLN A 145 -4.12 -3.94 -5.27
C GLN A 145 -3.90 -2.45 -5.00
N GLU A 146 -3.58 -1.66 -6.02
CA GLU A 146 -3.42 -0.21 -5.85
C GLU A 146 -4.73 0.46 -5.41
N THR A 147 -5.85 0.07 -6.05
CA THR A 147 -7.19 0.58 -5.67
C THR A 147 -7.53 0.25 -4.22
N SER A 148 -7.30 -1.01 -3.79
CA SER A 148 -7.55 -1.44 -2.41
C SER A 148 -6.67 -0.74 -1.37
N ARG A 149 -5.44 -0.33 -1.73
CA ARG A 149 -4.57 0.45 -0.82
C ARG A 149 -5.15 1.83 -0.55
N VAL A 150 -5.65 2.51 -1.58
CA VAL A 150 -6.31 3.82 -1.45
C VAL A 150 -7.58 3.70 -0.62
N GLU A 151 -8.43 2.69 -0.89
CA GLU A 151 -9.67 2.45 -0.14
C GLU A 151 -9.40 2.16 1.35
N ALA A 152 -8.39 1.34 1.65
CA ALA A 152 -8.00 1.03 3.02
C ALA A 152 -7.55 2.27 3.81
N ALA A 153 -6.88 3.22 3.15
CA ALA A 153 -6.50 4.49 3.75
C ALA A 153 -7.73 5.35 4.08
N VAL A 154 -8.71 5.40 3.19
CA VAL A 154 -9.99 6.13 3.40
C VAL A 154 -10.79 5.53 4.55
N HIS A 155 -10.91 4.20 4.64
CA HIS A 155 -11.62 3.54 5.73
C HIS A 155 -10.96 3.78 7.09
N ARG A 156 -9.63 3.78 7.16
CA ARG A 156 -8.91 4.11 8.40
C ARG A 156 -9.16 5.56 8.85
N ALA A 157 -9.25 6.50 7.92
CA ALA A 157 -9.60 7.89 8.24
C ALA A 157 -11.00 7.98 8.85
N GLY A 158 -11.98 7.24 8.31
CA GLY A 158 -13.33 7.16 8.88
C GLY A 158 -13.35 6.65 10.33
N VAL A 159 -12.59 5.58 10.63
CA VAL A 159 -12.49 5.05 11.99
C VAL A 159 -11.81 6.05 12.94
N LEU A 160 -10.72 6.70 12.49
CA LEU A 160 -10.01 7.71 13.28
C LEU A 160 -10.83 8.98 13.54
N LEU A 161 -11.84 9.27 12.73
CA LEU A 161 -12.77 10.38 12.97
C LEU A 161 -13.87 10.02 13.98
N VAL A 162 -14.42 8.81 13.91
CA VAL A 162 -15.52 8.38 14.79
C VAL A 162 -15.02 8.04 16.21
N LEU A 163 -13.81 7.50 16.34
CA LEU A 163 -13.23 7.08 17.62
C LEU A 163 -13.06 8.23 18.65
N PRO A 164 -12.50 9.42 18.31
CA PRO A 164 -12.44 10.56 19.22
C PRO A 164 -13.82 11.16 19.50
N LEU A 165 -14.74 11.14 18.53
CA LEU A 165 -16.10 11.64 18.72
C LEU A 165 -16.89 10.77 19.71
N GLY A 166 -16.79 9.45 19.59
CA GLY A 166 -17.36 8.49 20.54
C GLY A 166 -16.74 8.62 21.93
N ALA A 167 -15.41 8.79 22.01
CA ALA A 167 -14.71 9.03 23.27
C ALA A 167 -15.13 10.36 23.94
N CYS A 168 -15.50 11.38 23.16
CA CYS A 168 -15.98 12.66 23.68
C CYS A 168 -17.47 12.62 24.08
N PHE A 169 -18.30 11.82 23.40
CA PHE A 169 -19.73 11.66 23.72
C PHE A 169 -19.99 10.82 24.97
N LEU A 170 -19.15 9.82 25.21
CA LEU A 170 -19.28 8.90 26.33
C LEU A 170 -19.30 9.60 27.71
N PRO A 171 -18.40 10.55 28.05
CA PRO A 171 -18.45 11.27 29.32
C PRO A 171 -19.70 12.19 29.43
N GLY A 172 -20.11 12.81 28.33
CA GLY A 172 -21.33 13.63 28.29
C GLY A 172 -22.58 12.81 28.60
N PHE A 173 -22.78 11.70 27.88
CA PHE A 173 -23.91 10.80 28.06
C PHE A 173 -23.99 10.22 29.48
N VAL A 174 -22.85 9.83 30.04
CA VAL A 174 -22.79 9.31 31.40
C VAL A 174 -23.24 10.37 32.41
N GLY A 175 -22.74 11.60 32.29
CA GLY A 175 -23.11 12.71 33.17
C GLY A 175 -24.56 13.17 33.01
N THR A 176 -25.09 13.25 31.79
CA THR A 176 -26.42 13.81 31.51
C THR A 176 -27.54 12.79 31.60
N THR A 177 -27.29 11.52 31.31
CA THR A 177 -28.35 10.51 31.14
C THR A 177 -28.26 9.39 32.16
N VAL A 178 -27.08 8.80 32.36
CA VAL A 178 -26.93 7.63 33.24
C VAL A 178 -26.97 8.02 34.72
N VAL A 179 -26.23 9.06 35.09
CA VAL A 179 -26.16 9.53 36.49
C VAL A 179 -27.54 9.90 37.05
N PRO A 180 -28.39 10.70 36.37
CA PRO A 180 -29.72 11.05 36.88
C PRO A 180 -30.64 9.84 37.04
N VAL A 181 -30.61 8.90 36.10
CA VAL A 181 -31.45 7.68 36.12
C VAL A 181 -31.07 6.78 37.30
N VAL A 182 -29.77 6.56 37.52
CA VAL A 182 -29.28 5.78 38.67
C VAL A 182 -29.63 6.46 39.99
N LEU A 183 -29.52 7.79 40.06
CA LEU A 183 -29.90 8.56 41.26
C LEU A 183 -31.39 8.44 41.57
N HIS A 184 -32.23 8.46 40.54
CA HIS A 184 -33.68 8.30 40.66
C HIS A 184 -34.05 6.90 41.16
N LEU A 185 -33.46 5.85 40.56
CA LEU A 185 -33.67 4.47 40.97
C LEU A 185 -33.19 4.20 42.40
N ALA A 186 -31.99 4.68 42.77
CA ALA A 186 -31.46 4.54 44.11
C ALA A 186 -32.33 5.23 45.18
N ARG A 187 -32.92 6.39 44.85
CA ARG A 187 -33.90 7.07 45.72
C ARG A 187 -35.20 6.29 45.83
N SER A 188 -35.67 5.69 44.74
CA SER A 188 -36.90 4.89 44.74
C SER A 188 -36.77 3.58 45.53
N SER A 189 -35.59 2.97 45.55
CA SER A 189 -35.35 1.72 46.29
C SER A 189 -34.99 1.91 47.76
N LEU A 190 -34.44 3.07 48.15
CA LEU A 190 -34.20 3.43 49.57
C LEU A 190 -35.40 4.15 50.22
N GLY A 191 -36.46 4.43 49.47
CA GLY A 191 -37.65 5.17 49.92
C GLY A 191 -38.85 4.29 50.31
N THR A 192 -38.62 3.07 50.79
CA THR A 192 -39.61 2.23 51.51
C THR A 192 -39.44 2.41 53.01
#